data_AF-A0A2D9M2Y7-F1
#
_entry.id   AF-A0A2D9M2Y7-F1
#
_cell.length_a   1.000
_cell.length_b   1.000
_cell.length_c   1.000
_cell.angle_alpha   90.00
_cell.angle_beta   90.00
_cell.angle_gamma   90.00
#
_symmetry.space_group_name_H-M   'P 1'
#
loop_
_entity.id
_entity.type
_entity.pdbx_description
1 polymer ?
#
loop_
_entity_poly.entity_id
_entity_poly.type
_entity_poly.pdbx_seq_one_letter_code
_entity_poly.pdbx_strand_id
1 'polypeptide(L)'
;MNKPAILFILIATFVGCASAGEKTTYFKSEVAGQDLPFSDAALVGNTLYIAGKGGTLPGTRTVPEDPMEEARLLMEDFKTTLERVEMTMDDLVYV
;
A
#
# COMPACT_ATOMS: atom_id res chain seq x y z
N MET A 1 -15.24 -41.06 -39.27
CA MET A 1 -15.57 -39.66 -38.91
C MET A 1 -15.50 -39.45 -37.38
N ASN A 2 -14.37 -39.84 -36.80
CA ASN A 2 -13.50 -39.14 -35.85
C ASN A 2 -14.15 -38.25 -34.78
N LYS A 3 -14.88 -38.88 -33.85
CA LYS A 3 -15.36 -38.28 -32.60
C LYS A 3 -14.30 -37.77 -31.59
N PRO A 4 -12.98 -38.11 -31.63
CA PRO A 4 -12.03 -37.52 -30.67
C PRO A 4 -11.53 -36.13 -31.07
N ALA A 5 -11.78 -35.68 -32.31
CA ALA A 5 -11.31 -34.36 -32.78
C ALA A 5 -12.11 -33.19 -32.20
N ILE A 6 -13.39 -33.40 -31.86
CA ILE A 6 -14.26 -32.35 -31.29
C ILE A 6 -13.98 -32.10 -29.80
N LEU A 7 -13.44 -33.08 -29.07
CA LEU A 7 -13.15 -32.94 -27.64
C LEU A 7 -11.85 -32.16 -27.37
N PHE A 8 -10.94 -32.10 -28.35
CA PHE A 8 -9.65 -31.41 -28.20
C PHE A 8 -9.72 -29.90 -28.44
N ILE A 9 -10.77 -29.41 -29.12
CA ILE A 9 -10.89 -27.99 -29.50
C ILE A 9 -11.44 -27.12 -28.36
N LEU A 10 -12.00 -27.71 -27.30
CA LEU A 10 -12.57 -26.94 -26.19
C LEU A 10 -11.54 -26.54 -25.11
N ILE A 11 -10.31 -27.07 -25.16
CA ILE A 11 -9.28 -26.81 -24.13
C ILE A 11 -8.30 -25.69 -24.55
N ALA A 12 -8.39 -25.17 -25.77
CA ALA A 12 -7.39 -24.27 -26.35
C ALA A 12 -7.66 -22.75 -26.17
N THR A 13 -8.72 -22.32 -25.47
CA THR A 13 -9.20 -20.92 -25.52
C THR A 13 -9.00 -20.07 -24.27
N PHE A 14 -8.21 -20.47 -23.29
CA PHE A 14 -7.90 -19.63 -22.13
C PHE A 14 -6.40 -19.39 -21.91
N VAL A 15 -5.68 -19.03 -22.98
CA VAL A 15 -4.38 -18.37 -22.85
C VAL A 15 -4.54 -16.91 -23.27
N GLY A 16 -5.44 -16.21 -22.57
CA GLY A 16 -5.46 -14.76 -22.54
C GLY A 16 -4.54 -14.31 -21.43
N CYS A 17 -3.27 -14.01 -21.75
CA CYS A 17 -2.39 -13.33 -20.82
C CYS A 17 -2.84 -11.87 -20.72
N ALA A 18 -3.90 -11.64 -19.95
CA ALA A 18 -4.28 -10.30 -19.54
C ALA A 18 -3.19 -9.82 -18.59
N SER A 19 -2.33 -8.91 -19.08
CA SER A 19 -1.54 -8.04 -18.23
C SER A 19 -2.53 -7.15 -17.47
N ALA A 20 -3.07 -7.67 -16.37
CA ALA A 20 -3.73 -6.86 -15.38
C ALA A 20 -2.64 -6.00 -14.76
N GLY A 21 -2.75 -4.67 -14.89
CA GLY A 21 -1.90 -3.75 -14.15
C GLY A 21 -1.90 -4.13 -12.67
N GLU A 22 -0.75 -3.98 -12.03
CA GLU A 22 -0.56 -4.41 -10.65
C GLU A 22 -1.63 -3.79 -9.74
N LYS A 23 -2.33 -4.63 -8.97
CA LYS A 23 -3.46 -4.20 -8.14
C LYS A 23 -2.96 -3.15 -7.14
N THR A 24 -3.60 -1.97 -7.16
CA THR A 24 -3.30 -0.88 -6.23
C THR A 24 -4.35 -0.82 -5.12
N THR A 25 -3.90 -0.80 -3.87
CA THR A 25 -4.73 -0.59 -2.68
C THR A 25 -4.32 0.71 -2.00
N TYR A 26 -5.26 1.65 -1.86
CA TYR A 26 -5.01 2.94 -1.19
C TYR A 26 -5.47 2.89 0.28
N PHE A 27 -4.63 3.40 1.17
CA PHE A 27 -4.92 3.52 2.60
C PHE A 27 -5.33 4.95 2.90
N LYS A 28 -6.61 5.14 3.23
CA LYS A 28 -7.13 6.46 3.59
C LYS A 28 -6.34 7.04 4.76
N SER A 29 -6.02 8.32 4.67
CA SER A 29 -5.26 8.99 5.71
C SER A 29 -6.13 9.43 6.88
N GLU A 30 -5.70 9.07 8.09
CA GLU A 30 -6.34 9.50 9.34
C GLU A 30 -6.08 11.00 9.60
N VAL A 31 -4.88 11.47 9.24
CA VAL A 31 -4.47 12.87 9.39
C VAL A 31 -5.06 13.74 8.29
N ALA A 32 -5.22 13.25 7.06
CA ALA A 32 -5.84 14.03 5.97
C ALA A 32 -7.35 14.23 6.18
N GLY A 33 -8.04 13.23 6.73
CA GLY A 33 -9.50 13.23 6.81
C GLY A 33 -10.13 13.29 5.42
N GLN A 34 -11.18 14.11 5.25
CA GLN A 34 -11.85 14.34 3.97
C GLN A 34 -11.30 15.54 3.19
N ASP A 35 -10.44 16.34 3.81
CA ASP A 35 -10.18 17.71 3.35
C ASP A 35 -8.88 17.84 2.55
N LEU A 36 -8.03 16.81 2.54
CA LEU A 36 -6.77 16.81 1.79
C LEU A 36 -6.73 15.69 0.74
N PRO A 37 -6.21 15.96 -0.47
CA PRO A 37 -6.32 15.05 -1.61
C PRO A 37 -5.20 13.99 -1.65
N PHE A 38 -4.93 13.30 -0.54
CA PHE A 38 -3.92 12.24 -0.50
C PHE A 38 -4.30 11.07 0.42
N SER A 39 -3.66 9.93 0.18
CA SER A 39 -3.73 8.71 0.99
C SER A 39 -2.49 8.63 1.88
N ASP A 40 -2.56 7.91 3.00
CA ASP A 40 -1.37 7.66 3.84
C ASP A 40 -0.37 6.74 3.16
N ALA A 41 -0.88 5.79 2.38
CA ALA A 41 -0.07 4.84 1.65
C ALA A 41 -0.80 4.29 0.43
N ALA A 42 -0.04 3.74 -0.51
CA ALA A 42 -0.52 2.95 -1.62
C ALA A 42 0.30 1.66 -1.72
N LEU A 43 -0.36 0.51 -1.63
CA LEU A 43 0.25 -0.79 -1.89
C LEU A 43 0.05 -1.14 -3.36
N VAL A 44 1.12 -1.20 -4.13
CA VAL A 44 1.14 -1.62 -5.54
C VAL A 44 1.85 -2.97 -5.59
N GLY A 45 1.02 -4.01 -5.72
CA GLY A 45 1.39 -5.43 -5.56
C GLY A 45 2.17 -5.71 -4.28
N ASN A 46 3.50 -5.79 -4.33
CA ASN A 46 4.34 -6.07 -3.15
C ASN A 46 5.06 -4.85 -2.56
N THR A 47 4.94 -3.67 -3.16
CA THR A 47 5.64 -2.46 -2.70
C THR A 47 4.67 -1.50 -2.05
N LEU A 48 4.94 -1.13 -0.79
CA LEU A 48 4.19 -0.11 -0.06
C LEU A 48 4.85 1.26 -0.22
N TYR A 49 4.15 2.19 -0.86
CA TYR A 49 4.54 3.59 -0.93
C TYR A 49 3.86 4.36 0.20
N ILE A 50 4.63 5.04 1.03
CA ILE A 50 4.14 5.77 2.21
C ILE A 50 4.25 7.27 1.94
N ALA A 51 3.18 8.02 2.22
CA ALA A 51 3.21 9.48 2.15
C ALA A 51 4.07 10.07 3.28
N GLY A 52 4.59 11.28 3.08
CA GLY A 52 5.42 11.95 4.08
C GLY A 52 4.75 12.03 5.46
N LYS A 53 5.51 11.67 6.50
CA LYS A 53 5.07 11.70 7.91
C LYS A 53 5.77 12.86 8.62
N GLY A 54 5.02 13.60 9.44
CA GLY A 54 5.50 14.81 10.11
C GLY A 54 5.68 14.68 11.62
N GLY A 55 5.44 13.50 12.21
CA GLY A 55 5.63 13.29 13.65
C GLY A 55 4.72 14.15 14.52
N THR A 56 3.43 14.24 14.17
CA THR A 56 2.46 15.06 14.89
C THR A 56 1.91 14.34 16.12
N LEU A 57 1.49 15.12 17.13
CA LEU A 57 0.80 14.57 18.30
C LEU A 57 -0.45 13.76 17.87
N PRO A 58 -0.68 12.56 18.44
CA PRO A 58 -1.75 11.65 18.01
C PRO A 58 -3.12 12.32 17.96
N GLY A 59 -3.85 12.10 16.86
CA GLY A 59 -5.19 12.66 16.65
C GLY A 59 -5.21 14.18 16.38
N THR A 60 -4.05 14.81 16.23
CA THR A 60 -3.94 16.25 15.92
C THR A 60 -3.09 16.46 14.67
N ARG A 61 -2.88 17.73 14.30
CA ARG A 61 -1.90 18.15 13.28
C ARG A 61 -0.80 19.02 13.88
N THR A 62 -0.58 18.88 15.19
CA THR A 62 0.37 19.70 15.94
C THR A 62 1.71 18.99 16.03
N VAL A 63 2.78 19.69 15.67
CA VAL A 63 4.16 19.20 15.82
C VAL A 63 4.58 19.39 17.30
N PRO A 64 5.21 18.39 17.95
CA PRO A 64 5.78 18.54 19.29
C PRO A 64 6.81 19.67 19.36
N GLU A 65 7.01 20.23 20.55
CA GLU A 65 8.06 21.24 20.76
C GLU A 65 9.48 20.65 20.74
N ASP A 66 9.63 19.40 21.18
CA ASP A 66 10.90 18.69 21.19
C ASP A 66 11.14 17.97 19.85
N PRO A 67 12.20 18.34 19.09
CA PRO A 67 12.53 17.67 17.83
C PRO A 67 12.84 16.17 17.98
N MET A 68 13.30 15.73 19.16
CA MET A 68 13.52 14.31 19.42
C MET A 68 12.19 13.55 19.45
N GLU A 69 11.16 14.15 20.04
CA GLU A 69 9.83 13.56 20.09
C GLU A 69 9.15 13.60 18.71
N GLU A 70 9.31 14.69 17.94
CA GLU A 70 8.86 14.76 16.55
C GLU A 70 9.47 13.60 15.72
N ALA A 71 10.78 13.39 15.80
CA ALA A 71 11.45 12.31 15.09
C ALA A 71 10.97 10.92 15.54
N ARG A 72 10.73 10.73 16.84
CA ARG A 72 10.19 9.47 17.38
C ARG A 72 8.79 9.19 16.86
N LEU A 73 7.90 10.17 16.91
CA LEU A 73 6.53 10.06 16.41
C LEU A 73 6.50 9.82 14.90
N LEU A 74 7.36 10.51 14.15
CA LEU A 74 7.50 10.31 12.72
C LEU A 74 7.85 8.86 12.38
N MET A 75 8.79 8.26 13.11
CA MET A 75 9.16 6.84 12.91
C MET A 75 8.05 5.88 13.36
N GLU A 76 7.31 6.21 14.42
CA GLU A 76 6.15 5.41 14.85
C GLU A 76 5.01 5.46 13.81
N ASP A 77 4.84 6.59 13.10
CA ASP A 77 3.87 6.71 12.01
C ASP A 77 4.22 5.81 10.82
N PHE A 78 5.52 5.68 10.49
CA PHE A 78 6.00 4.73 9.48
C PHE A 78 5.73 3.29 9.90
N LYS A 79 6.12 2.92 11.13
CA LYS A 79 5.89 1.60 11.70
C LYS A 79 4.41 1.22 11.68
N THR A 80 3.55 2.09 12.20
CA THR A 80 2.09 1.89 12.20
C THR A 80 1.55 1.71 10.79
N THR A 81 2.10 2.45 9.81
CA THR A 81 1.69 2.32 8.41
C THR A 81 2.09 0.99 7.79
N LEU A 82 3.29 0.50 8.07
CA LEU A 82 3.79 -0.81 7.62
C LEU A 82 2.97 -1.96 8.22
N GLU A 83 2.65 -1.88 9.52
CA GLU A 83 1.89 -2.91 10.23
C GLU A 83 0.47 -3.11 9.66
N ARG A 84 -0.12 -2.10 9.00
CA ARG A 84 -1.42 -2.22 8.31
C ARG A 84 -1.42 -3.24 7.18
N VAL A 85 -0.24 -3.58 6.65
CA VAL A 85 -0.06 -4.57 5.58
C VAL A 85 0.85 -5.71 6.02
N GLU A 86 0.91 -5.97 7.33
CA GLU A 86 1.71 -7.05 7.93
C GLU A 86 3.22 -6.93 7.65
N MET A 87 3.70 -5.72 7.32
CA MET A 87 5.12 -5.39 7.18
C MET A 87 5.68 -4.86 8.50
N THR A 88 7.01 -4.88 8.60
CA THR A 88 7.78 -4.40 9.75
C THR A 88 8.72 -3.28 9.35
N MET A 89 9.38 -2.65 10.32
CA MET A 89 10.41 -1.64 10.03
C MET A 89 11.61 -2.18 9.24
N ASP A 90 11.85 -3.50 9.27
CA ASP A 90 12.91 -4.13 8.46
C ASP A 90 12.56 -4.16 6.96
N ASP A 91 11.29 -3.98 6.61
CA ASP A 91 10.80 -3.89 5.23
C ASP A 91 10.84 -2.45 4.68
N LEU A 92 11.26 -1.47 5.49
CA LEU A 92 11.43 -0.08 5.05
C LEU A 92 12.77 0.07 4.32
N VAL A 93 12.70 0.12 2.99
CA VAL A 93 13.90 0.06 2.12
C VAL A 93 14.42 1.41 1.63
N TYR A 94 13.61 2.48 1.65
CA TYR A 94 13.99 3.81 1.16
C TYR A 94 13.19 4.92 1.87
N VAL A 95 13.85 6.03 2.18
CA VAL A 95 13.29 7.25 2.82
C VAL A 95 13.83 8.49 2.13
#